data_AF-A0A2V5R426-F1
#
_entry.id   AF-A0A2V5R426-F1
#
_cell.length_a   1.000
_cell.length_b   1.000
_cell.length_c   1.000
_cell.angle_alpha   90.00
_cell.angle_beta   90.00
_cell.angle_gamma   90.00
#
_symmetry.space_group_name_H-M   'P 1'
#
loop_
_entity.id
_entity.type
_entity.pdbx_description
1 polymer ?
#
loop_
_entity_poly.entity_id
_entity_poly.type
_entity_poly.pdbx_seq_one_letter_code
_entity_poly.pdbx_strand_id
1 'polypeptide(L)'
;DRPLFIIDIAVPRDVDPSVNEMDGVYLYDIDSIRSVAEQSLALRHQHVVAAEAMIAEHVRDFVDSISRGINRASQTSEHPSLGENPLHASEL
;
A
#
# COMPACT_ATOMS: atom_id res chain seq x y z
N ASP A 1 6.09 -27.05 -37.51
CA ASP A 1 5.18 -26.74 -36.39
C ASP A 1 5.90 -25.99 -35.30
N ARG A 2 5.35 -24.86 -34.86
CA ARG A 2 5.88 -24.04 -33.75
C ARG A 2 4.77 -23.90 -32.71
N PRO A 3 4.88 -24.53 -31.54
CA PRO A 3 3.83 -24.44 -30.52
C PRO A 3 3.70 -23.00 -29.99
N LEU A 4 2.46 -22.59 -29.70
CA LEU A 4 2.12 -21.31 -29.08
C LEU A 4 1.69 -21.53 -27.64
N PHE A 5 2.38 -20.89 -26.71
CA PHE A 5 2.07 -20.90 -25.29
C PHE A 5 1.47 -19.54 -24.90
N ILE A 6 0.26 -19.56 -24.39
CA ILE A 6 -0.46 -18.39 -23.87
C ILE A 6 -0.49 -18.52 -22.35
N ILE A 7 -0.02 -17.48 -21.67
CA ILE A 7 -0.04 -17.41 -20.20
C ILE A 7 -1.01 -16.29 -19.84
N ASP A 8 -2.18 -16.65 -19.33
CA ASP A 8 -3.23 -15.71 -18.95
C ASP A 8 -3.30 -15.57 -17.42
N ILE A 9 -2.88 -14.41 -16.93
CA ILE A 9 -2.82 -14.06 -15.51
C ILE A 9 -3.88 -13.02 -15.10
N ALA A 10 -4.81 -12.67 -16.00
CA ALA A 10 -5.78 -11.61 -15.78
C ALA A 10 -6.99 -12.06 -14.93
N VAL A 11 -7.57 -11.12 -14.19
CA VAL A 11 -8.83 -11.31 -13.44
C VAL A 11 -9.74 -10.08 -13.70
N PRO A 12 -10.80 -10.19 -14.52
CA PRO A 12 -11.25 -11.38 -15.26
C PRO A 12 -10.29 -11.79 -16.39
N ARG A 13 -10.44 -13.02 -16.89
CA ARG A 13 -9.60 -13.64 -17.93
C ARG A 13 -9.65 -12.87 -19.26
N ASP A 14 -8.52 -12.76 -19.96
CA ASP A 14 -8.42 -12.07 -21.25
C ASP A 14 -8.63 -13.01 -22.45
N VAL A 15 -8.29 -14.30 -22.31
CA VAL A 15 -8.28 -15.28 -23.39
C VAL A 15 -9.35 -16.35 -23.19
N ASP A 16 -10.13 -16.61 -24.23
CA ASP A 16 -11.16 -17.66 -24.20
C ASP A 16 -10.50 -19.06 -24.09
N PRO A 17 -10.91 -19.93 -23.15
CA PRO A 17 -10.34 -21.27 -23.01
C PRO A 17 -10.48 -22.19 -24.24
N SER A 18 -11.40 -21.90 -25.16
CA SER A 18 -11.57 -22.65 -26.42
C SER A 18 -10.34 -22.63 -27.34
N VAL A 19 -9.39 -21.69 -27.14
CA VAL A 19 -8.13 -21.67 -27.90
C VAL A 19 -7.29 -22.96 -27.72
N ASN A 20 -7.52 -23.73 -26.65
CA ASN A 20 -6.88 -25.05 -26.44
C ASN A 20 -7.35 -26.13 -27.43
N GLU A 21 -8.44 -25.90 -28.17
CA GLU A 21 -8.92 -26.82 -29.20
C GLU A 21 -8.10 -26.70 -30.49
N MET A 22 -7.29 -25.65 -30.63
CA MET A 22 -6.46 -25.41 -31.80
C MET A 22 -5.15 -26.21 -31.70
N ASP A 23 -4.80 -26.91 -32.79
CA ASP A 23 -3.57 -27.70 -32.85
C ASP A 23 -2.32 -26.85 -32.56
N GLY A 24 -1.55 -27.26 -31.56
CA GLY A 24 -0.31 -26.59 -31.16
C GLY A 24 -0.48 -25.33 -30.31
N VAL A 25 -1.69 -25.02 -29.83
CA VAL A 25 -1.96 -23.91 -28.90
C VAL A 25 -2.20 -24.44 -27.50
N TYR A 26 -1.53 -23.83 -26.52
CA TYR A 26 -1.63 -24.19 -25.12
C TYR A 26 -1.87 -22.94 -24.27
N LEU A 27 -3.00 -22.91 -23.56
CA LEU A 27 -3.37 -21.87 -22.61
C LEU A 27 -3.13 -22.35 -21.17
N TYR A 28 -2.30 -21.61 -20.45
CA TYR A 28 -2.06 -21.75 -19.02
C TYR A 28 -2.67 -20.56 -18.29
N ASP A 29 -3.56 -20.83 -17.33
CA ASP A 29 -4.14 -19.80 -16.47
C ASP A 29 -3.44 -19.72 -15.10
N ILE A 30 -3.83 -18.72 -14.31
CA ILE A 30 -3.33 -18.50 -12.95
C ILE A 30 -3.49 -19.74 -12.04
N ASP A 31 -4.53 -20.54 -12.25
CA ASP A 31 -4.79 -21.76 -11.49
C ASP A 31 -3.84 -22.91 -11.89
N SER A 32 -3.47 -22.99 -13.17
CA SER A 32 -2.54 -24.00 -13.69
C SER A 32 -1.11 -23.84 -13.14
N ILE A 33 -0.72 -22.61 -12.77
CA ILE A 33 0.61 -22.28 -12.21
C ILE A 33 0.64 -22.49 -10.68
N ARG A 34 -0.51 -22.74 -10.05
CA ARG A 34 -0.66 -22.83 -8.58
C ARG A 34 0.13 -23.99 -7.97
N SER A 35 0.31 -25.11 -8.68
CA SER A 35 1.11 -26.25 -8.20
C SER A 35 2.60 -25.92 -8.02
N VAL A 36 3.14 -25.01 -8.85
CA VAL A 36 4.51 -24.48 -8.71
C VAL A 36 4.61 -23.51 -7.52
N ALA A 37 3.51 -22.80 -7.22
CA ALA A 37 3.45 -21.86 -6.12
C ALA A 37 3.43 -22.53 -4.73
N GLU A 38 3.00 -23.79 -4.61
CA GLU A 38 2.97 -24.54 -3.34
C GLU A 38 4.38 -24.79 -2.78
N GLN A 39 5.36 -25.15 -3.62
CA GLN A 39 6.75 -25.29 -3.19
C GLN A 39 7.38 -23.95 -2.75
N SER A 40 6.91 -22.84 -3.34
CA SER A 40 7.31 -21.49 -2.92
C SER A 40 6.65 -21.03 -1.61
N LEU A 41 5.58 -21.69 -1.16
CA LEU A 41 4.80 -21.26 0.01
C LEU A 41 5.61 -21.39 1.30
N ALA A 42 6.37 -22.48 1.48
CA ALA A 42 7.22 -22.69 2.66
C ALA A 42 8.32 -21.62 2.78
N LEU A 43 8.93 -21.22 1.65
CA LEU A 43 9.92 -20.15 1.62
C LEU A 43 9.26 -18.79 1.92
N ARG A 44 8.07 -18.52 1.36
CA ARG A 44 7.29 -17.30 1.68
C ARG A 44 6.95 -17.22 3.17
N HIS A 45 6.58 -18.32 3.82
CA HIS A 45 6.28 -18.33 5.26
C HIS A 45 7.45 -17.82 6.11
N GLN A 46 8.70 -18.08 5.72
CA GLN A 46 9.87 -17.55 6.43
C GLN A 46 9.99 -16.02 6.30
N HIS A 47 9.54 -15.45 5.18
CA HIS A 47 9.56 -14.01 4.93
C HIS A 47 8.34 -13.28 5.52
N VAL A 48 7.23 -13.97 5.81
CA VAL A 48 6.01 -13.37 6.38
C VAL A 48 6.30 -12.67 7.69
N VAL A 49 7.03 -13.32 8.60
CA VAL A 49 7.36 -12.75 9.92
C VAL A 49 8.13 -11.44 9.79
N ALA A 50 9.10 -11.37 8.86
CA ALA A 50 9.85 -10.15 8.61
C ALA A 50 8.97 -9.04 7.98
N ALA A 51 8.09 -9.41 7.05
CA ALA A 51 7.14 -8.48 6.45
C ALA A 51 6.16 -7.90 7.47
N GLU A 52 5.62 -8.75 8.38
CA GLU A 52 4.74 -8.31 9.46
C GLU A 52 5.43 -7.33 10.42
N ALA A 53 6.70 -7.57 10.74
CA ALA A 53 7.50 -6.66 11.56
C ALA A 53 7.66 -5.28 10.90
N MET A 54 7.99 -5.25 9.60
CA MET A 54 8.10 -4.01 8.82
C MET A 54 6.77 -3.25 8.76
N ILE A 55 5.66 -3.96 8.52
CA ILE A 55 4.33 -3.35 8.52
C ILE A 55 4.00 -2.75 9.88
N ALA A 56 4.26 -3.49 10.97
CA ALA A 56 3.99 -3.02 12.33
C ALA A 56 4.80 -1.76 12.68
N GLU A 57 6.06 -1.68 12.23
CA GLU A 57 6.88 -0.49 12.36
C GLU A 57 6.28 0.71 11.63
N HIS A 58 5.95 0.55 10.34
CA HIS A 58 5.39 1.63 9.54
C HIS A 58 4.02 2.10 10.05
N VAL A 59 3.21 1.20 10.59
CA VAL A 59 1.93 1.55 11.23
C VAL A 59 2.16 2.41 12.47
N ARG A 60 3.15 2.07 13.32
CA ARG A 60 3.49 2.90 14.50
C ARG A 60 3.94 4.29 14.06
N ASP A 61 4.86 4.37 13.11
CA ASP A 61 5.37 5.65 12.60
C ASP A 61 4.27 6.53 12.02
N PHE A 62 3.32 5.90 11.31
CA PHE A 62 2.17 6.58 10.74
C PHE A 62 1.23 7.12 11.83
N VAL A 63 0.92 6.33 12.86
CA VAL A 63 0.10 6.75 14.01
C VAL A 63 0.75 7.91 14.77
N ASP A 64 2.06 7.84 14.99
CA ASP A 64 2.82 8.91 15.63
C ASP A 64 2.82 10.19 14.80
N SER A 65 2.92 10.06 13.47
CA SER A 65 2.85 11.18 12.54
C SER A 65 1.50 11.89 12.60
N ILE A 66 0.40 11.14 12.56
CA ILE A 66 -0.96 11.69 12.71
C ILE A 66 -1.11 12.39 14.07
N SER A 67 -0.65 11.76 15.15
CA SER A 67 -0.79 12.30 16.51
C SER A 67 -0.04 13.64 16.67
N ARG A 68 1.17 13.76 16.11
CA ARG A 68 1.91 15.03 16.07
C ARG A 68 1.17 16.11 15.26
N GLY A 69 0.59 15.73 14.13
CA GLY A 69 -0.19 16.63 13.27
C GLY A 69 -1.42 17.22 14.00
N ILE A 70 -2.14 16.39 14.73
CA ILE A 70 -3.30 16.80 15.54
C ILE A 70 -2.87 17.73 16.68
N ASN A 71 -1.82 17.39 17.43
CA ASN A 71 -1.34 18.22 18.54
C ASN A 71 -0.86 19.61 18.09
N ARG A 72 -0.26 19.71 16.90
CA ARG A 72 0.18 20.99 16.33
C ARG A 72 -1.00 21.89 15.94
N ALA A 73 -2.10 21.31 15.44
CA ALA A 73 -3.30 22.06 15.10
C ALA A 73 -3.95 22.69 16.35
N SER A 74 -3.90 22.01 17.50
CA SER A 74 -4.47 22.50 18.76
C SER A 74 -3.64 23.63 19.42
N GLN A 75 -2.35 23.76 19.12
CA GLN A 75 -1.46 24.76 19.75
C GLN A 75 -1.41 26.14 19.04
N THR A 76 -2.07 26.31 17.90
CA THR A 76 -2.03 27.60 17.15
C THR A 76 -3.11 28.61 17.62
N SER A 77 -3.97 28.23 18.57
CA SER A 77 -5.13 29.03 18.98
C SER A 77 -4.93 29.92 20.23
N GLU A 78 -3.76 29.93 20.88
CA GLU A 78 -3.50 30.81 22.02
C GLU A 78 -2.44 31.86 21.68
N HIS A 79 -2.91 33.02 21.21
CA HIS A 79 -2.07 34.23 21.12
C HIS A 79 -2.05 34.94 22.49
N PRO A 80 -0.91 35.49 22.95
CA PRO A 80 -0.83 36.17 24.24
C PRO A 80 -1.62 37.48 24.20
N SER A 81 -2.41 37.74 25.24
CA SER A 81 -3.06 39.02 25.48
C SER A 81 -1.99 40.12 25.55
N LEU A 82 -1.95 40.98 24.54
CA LEU A 82 -1.20 42.23 24.60
C LEU A 82 -1.87 43.10 25.65
N GLY A 83 -1.28 43.09 26.84
CA GLY A 83 -1.63 43.95 27.94
C GLY A 83 -1.62 45.42 27.52
N GLU A 84 -2.59 46.13 28.09
CA GLU A 84 -2.78 47.56 28.08
C GLU A 84 -1.43 48.31 28.12
N ASN A 85 -1.15 49.10 27.09
CA ASN A 85 -0.10 50.10 27.15
C ASN A 85 -0.80 51.46 27.32
N PRO A 86 -0.71 52.12 28.48
CA PRO A 86 -1.32 53.43 28.69
C PRO A 86 -0.45 54.47 27.98
N LEU A 87 -0.84 54.87 26.77
CA LEU A 87 -0.25 56.03 26.11
C LEU A 87 -0.74 57.29 26.83
N HIS A 88 0.05 57.74 27.79
CA HIS A 88 0.00 59.08 28.33
C HIS A 88 1.19 59.86 27.79
N ALA A 89 0.96 60.76 26.83
CA ALA A 89 1.64 62.05 26.72
C ALA A 89 1.14 62.84 25.50
N SER A 90 0.48 63.97 25.78
CA SER A 90 0.56 65.25 25.07
C SER A 90 0.19 65.29 23.59
N GLU A 91 -0.93 65.94 23.26
CA GLU A 91 -0.95 67.28 22.63
C GLU A 91 -2.40 67.71 22.30
N LEU A 92 -2.70 68.96 22.68
CA LEU A 92 -3.89 69.81 22.44
C LEU A 92 -5.15 69.57 23.28
#